data_AF-A0AA96QV99-F1
#
_entry.id   AF-A0AA96QV99-F1
#
_cell.length_a   1.000
_cell.length_b   1.000
_cell.length_c   1.000
_cell.angle_alpha   90.00
_cell.angle_beta   90.00
_cell.angle_gamma   90.00
#
_symmetry.space_group_name_H-M   'P 1'
#
loop_
_entity.id
_entity.type
_entity.pdbx_description
1 polymer ?
#
loop_
_entity_poly.entity_id
_entity_poly.type
_entity_poly.pdbx_seq_one_letter_code
_entity_poly.pdbx_strand_id
1 'polypeptide(L)'
;MFGKPTALAAMAVLAASWTLAGPAPSALAADYGVDMSRACQITQNWATSYAYLNTPYNAYSWKCGPVVSGVDVQAYCNSDRPGTHAVVLNAADPYSWRCRT
;
A
#
# COMPACT_ATOMS: atom_id res chain seq x y z
N MET A 1 1.49 53.44 -62.96
CA MET A 1 2.12 53.96 -61.73
C MET A 1 2.26 52.81 -60.74
N PHE A 2 3.47 52.66 -60.19
CA PHE A 2 3.90 51.61 -59.25
C PHE A 2 3.22 51.73 -57.88
N GLY A 3 3.01 50.60 -57.20
CA GLY A 3 2.71 50.58 -55.75
C GLY A 3 2.23 49.24 -55.19
N LYS A 4 3.16 48.39 -54.78
CA LYS A 4 3.02 47.42 -53.65
C LYS A 4 3.88 48.01 -52.50
N PRO A 5 3.68 47.68 -51.20
CA PRO A 5 3.32 46.35 -50.69
C PRO A 5 2.44 46.26 -49.41
N THR A 6 1.86 45.07 -49.23
CA THR A 6 1.83 44.23 -48.02
C THR A 6 1.57 44.83 -46.63
N ALA A 7 0.53 44.33 -45.95
CA ALA A 7 0.63 43.87 -44.55
C ALA A 7 -0.52 42.90 -44.20
N LEU A 8 -0.22 41.60 -44.25
CA LEU A 8 -0.96 40.56 -43.55
C LEU A 8 -0.67 40.71 -42.06
N ALA A 9 -1.69 40.97 -41.24
CA ALA A 9 -1.63 40.83 -39.80
C ALA A 9 -2.75 39.86 -39.39
N ALA A 10 -2.49 38.56 -39.56
CA ALA A 10 -3.30 37.52 -38.95
C ALA A 10 -3.02 37.55 -37.43
N MET A 11 -4.02 38.00 -36.67
CA MET A 11 -3.99 37.96 -35.21
C MET A 11 -3.98 36.48 -34.78
N ALA A 12 -2.81 36.00 -34.35
CA ALA A 12 -2.68 34.73 -33.69
C ALA A 12 -3.33 34.82 -32.30
N VAL A 13 -4.55 34.30 -32.17
CA VAL A 13 -5.17 34.06 -30.87
C VAL A 13 -4.43 32.88 -30.25
N LEU A 14 -3.46 33.18 -29.39
CA LEU A 14 -2.87 32.22 -28.46
C LEU A 14 -3.97 31.79 -27.48
N ALA A 15 -4.71 30.74 -27.86
CA ALA A 15 -5.52 29.98 -26.92
C ALA A 15 -4.55 29.27 -25.97
N ALA A 16 -4.21 29.93 -24.87
CA ALA A 16 -3.62 29.27 -23.72
C ALA A 16 -4.69 28.34 -23.14
N SER A 17 -4.72 27.09 -23.61
CA SER A 17 -5.41 26.01 -22.92
C SER A 17 -4.60 25.68 -21.68
N TRP A 18 -4.97 26.31 -20.55
CA TRP A 18 -4.52 25.90 -19.23
C TRP A 18 -5.20 24.56 -18.96
N THR A 19 -4.58 23.47 -19.38
CA THR A 19 -4.86 22.17 -18.78
C THR A 19 -4.40 22.27 -17.34
N LEU A 20 -5.34 22.60 -16.45
CA LEU A 20 -5.25 22.27 -15.03
C LEU A 20 -5.05 20.76 -14.97
N ALA A 21 -3.78 20.33 -14.95
CA ALA A 21 -3.41 19.01 -14.49
C ALA A 21 -3.81 18.97 -13.02
N GLY A 22 -5.07 18.63 -12.76
CA GLY A 22 -5.52 18.28 -11.43
C GLY A 22 -4.59 17.19 -10.90
N PRO A 23 -4.26 17.19 -9.59
CA PRO A 23 -3.48 16.09 -9.04
C PRO A 23 -4.18 14.79 -9.41
N ALA A 24 -3.46 13.89 -10.08
CA ALA A 24 -3.94 12.54 -10.32
C ALA A 24 -4.37 11.99 -8.95
N PRO A 25 -5.54 11.34 -8.83
CA PRO A 25 -5.90 10.71 -7.58
C PRO A 25 -4.82 9.69 -7.26
N SER A 26 -3.98 9.99 -6.28
CA SER A 26 -3.10 9.00 -5.67
C SER A 26 -4.02 7.87 -5.23
N ALA A 27 -3.91 6.71 -5.86
CA ALA A 27 -4.65 5.53 -5.43
C ALA A 27 -4.37 5.37 -3.93
N LEU A 28 -5.41 5.55 -3.11
CA LEU A 28 -5.31 5.34 -1.67
C LEU A 28 -4.90 3.88 -1.50
N ALA A 29 -3.69 3.64 -0.98
CA ALA A 29 -3.25 2.30 -0.66
C ALA A 29 -4.25 1.71 0.34
N ALA A 30 -4.90 0.61 -0.03
CA ALA A 30 -5.89 -0.01 0.82
C ALA A 30 -5.17 -0.82 1.89
N ASP A 31 -5.39 -0.47 3.16
CA ASP A 31 -4.85 -1.19 4.31
C ASP A 31 -5.89 -2.19 4.85
N TYR A 32 -5.53 -3.47 4.87
CA TYR A 32 -6.35 -4.55 5.42
C TYR A 32 -5.76 -5.07 6.73
N GLY A 33 -6.63 -5.49 7.65
CA GLY A 33 -6.23 -6.07 8.94
C GLY A 33 -5.52 -7.41 8.79
N VAL A 34 -4.73 -7.77 9.79
CA VAL A 34 -4.05 -9.07 9.88
C VAL A 34 -4.58 -9.85 11.08
N ASP A 35 -5.10 -11.05 10.83
CA ASP A 35 -5.38 -12.02 11.89
C ASP A 35 -4.12 -12.84 12.18
N MET A 36 -3.48 -12.54 13.32
CA MET A 36 -2.23 -13.18 13.73
C MET A 36 -2.39 -14.67 14.01
N SER A 37 -3.54 -15.09 14.57
CA SER A 37 -3.81 -16.51 14.84
C SER A 37 -3.92 -17.28 13.53
N ARG A 38 -4.63 -16.73 12.54
CA ARG A 38 -4.70 -17.32 11.21
C ARG A 38 -3.36 -17.32 10.50
N ALA A 39 -2.60 -16.23 10.60
CA ALA A 39 -1.24 -16.15 10.07
C ALA A 39 -0.33 -17.23 10.65
N CYS A 40 -0.45 -17.54 11.94
CA CYS A 40 0.28 -18.64 12.57
C CYS A 40 -0.11 -20.02 12.05
N GLN A 41 -1.41 -20.27 11.84
CA GLN A 41 -1.88 -21.52 11.26
C GLN A 41 -1.32 -21.73 9.84
N ILE A 42 -1.24 -20.67 9.05
CA ILE A 42 -0.61 -20.70 7.71
C ILE A 42 0.89 -20.96 7.85
N THR A 43 1.58 -20.22 8.71
CA THR A 43 3.04 -20.32 8.90
C THR A 43 3.47 -21.72 9.31
N GLN A 44 2.75 -22.34 10.24
CA GLN A 44 3.07 -23.68 10.76
C GLN A 44 2.38 -24.80 10.00
N ASN A 45 1.47 -24.46 9.08
CA ASN A 45 0.57 -25.40 8.42
C ASN A 45 -0.15 -26.33 9.41
N TRP A 46 -0.60 -25.77 10.54
CA TRP A 46 -1.21 -26.53 11.62
C TRP A 46 -2.38 -25.75 12.23
N ALA A 47 -3.59 -26.34 12.14
CA ALA A 47 -4.83 -25.66 12.50
C ALA A 47 -4.93 -25.28 14.00
N THR A 48 -4.23 -26.01 14.86
CA THR A 48 -4.22 -25.77 16.31
C THR A 48 -3.15 -24.77 16.74
N SER A 49 -2.37 -24.22 15.79
CA SER A 49 -1.40 -23.18 16.10
C SER A 49 -2.08 -21.90 16.56
N TYR A 50 -1.44 -21.20 17.48
CA TYR A 50 -1.94 -19.96 18.07
C TYR A 50 -0.85 -18.90 18.05
N ALA A 51 -1.28 -17.64 17.93
CA ALA A 51 -0.39 -16.51 18.01
C ALA A 51 -0.36 -15.93 19.42
N TYR A 52 0.80 -15.49 19.87
CA TYR A 52 0.96 -14.78 21.13
C TYR A 52 2.05 -13.71 21.00
N LEU A 53 1.99 -12.72 21.88
CA LEU A 53 3.00 -11.67 21.97
C LEU A 53 4.08 -12.06 22.97
N ASN A 54 5.34 -12.09 22.51
CA ASN A 54 6.49 -12.32 23.39
C ASN A 54 6.90 -11.06 24.17
N THR A 55 6.66 -9.88 23.61
CA THR A 55 6.97 -8.60 24.24
C THR A 55 5.85 -7.62 23.89
N PRO A 56 5.28 -6.91 24.88
CA PRO A 56 4.31 -5.86 24.60
C PRO A 56 5.00 -4.68 23.89
N TYR A 57 4.22 -3.88 23.16
CA TYR A 57 4.68 -2.67 22.47
C TYR A 57 5.73 -2.88 21.36
N ASN A 58 5.70 -4.02 20.68
CA ASN A 58 6.56 -4.29 19.53
C ASN A 58 5.81 -5.09 18.46
N ALA A 59 5.65 -4.50 17.28
CA ALA A 59 5.04 -5.14 16.10
C ALA A 59 5.70 -6.47 15.73
N TYR A 60 7.01 -6.61 15.93
CA TYR A 60 7.77 -7.80 15.52
C TYR A 60 7.83 -8.89 16.60
N SER A 61 7.16 -8.69 17.74
CA SER A 61 7.20 -9.63 18.86
C SER A 61 6.15 -10.75 18.79
N TRP A 62 5.37 -10.83 17.72
CA TRP A 62 4.47 -11.95 17.50
C TRP A 62 5.23 -13.26 17.30
N LYS A 63 4.75 -14.30 17.96
CA LYS A 63 5.24 -15.67 17.87
C LYS A 63 4.08 -16.63 17.67
N CYS A 64 4.37 -17.76 17.07
CA CYS A 64 3.46 -18.89 16.99
C CYS A 64 3.82 -19.94 18.03
N GLY A 65 2.80 -20.61 18.57
CA GLY A 65 2.91 -21.87 19.31
C GLY A 65 2.04 -22.96 18.65
N PRO A 66 2.23 -24.24 19.01
CA PRO A 66 3.10 -24.74 20.09
C PRO A 66 4.58 -24.82 19.72
N VAL A 67 4.93 -24.91 18.42
CA VAL A 67 6.32 -24.81 17.98
C VAL A 67 6.71 -23.34 17.99
N VAL A 68 7.73 -22.94 18.73
CA VAL A 68 8.10 -21.51 18.80
C VAL A 68 8.70 -21.06 17.47
N SER A 69 7.97 -20.25 16.72
CA SER A 69 8.41 -19.65 15.46
C SER A 69 7.98 -18.19 15.35
N GLY A 70 8.56 -17.46 14.39
CA GLY A 70 7.99 -16.20 13.95
C GLY A 70 6.64 -16.42 13.25
N VAL A 71 5.89 -15.33 13.07
CA VAL A 71 4.66 -15.31 12.26
C VAL A 71 5.00 -14.79 10.87
N ASP A 72 4.66 -15.53 9.82
CA ASP A 72 4.80 -15.07 8.45
C ASP A 72 3.55 -14.27 8.03
N VAL A 73 3.61 -12.96 8.28
CA VAL A 73 2.53 -12.04 7.93
C VAL A 73 2.43 -11.85 6.41
N GLN A 74 3.53 -12.00 5.67
CA GLN A 74 3.50 -11.90 4.21
C GLN A 74 2.77 -13.09 3.59
N ALA A 75 3.00 -14.30 4.09
CA ALA A 75 2.25 -15.48 3.66
C ALA A 75 0.74 -15.33 3.95
N TYR A 76 0.37 -14.75 5.10
CA TYR A 76 -1.02 -14.41 5.37
C TYR A 76 -1.58 -13.43 4.36
N CYS A 77 -0.89 -12.31 4.09
CA CYS A 77 -1.35 -11.32 3.12
C CYS A 77 -1.49 -11.92 1.71
N ASN A 78 -0.53 -12.73 1.27
CA ASN A 78 -0.61 -13.45 0.00
C ASN A 78 -1.82 -14.40 -0.08
N SER A 79 -2.18 -15.03 1.04
CA SER A 79 -3.30 -15.98 1.12
C SER A 79 -4.67 -15.30 1.21
N ASP A 80 -4.80 -14.24 2.02
CA ASP A 80 -6.08 -13.54 2.23
C ASP A 80 -6.36 -12.54 1.10
N ARG A 81 -5.32 -11.81 0.67
CA ARG A 81 -5.37 -10.72 -0.31
C ARG A 81 -4.21 -10.81 -1.31
N PRO A 82 -4.32 -11.67 -2.34
CA PRO A 82 -3.31 -11.77 -3.38
C PRO A 82 -2.96 -10.41 -3.99
N GLY A 83 -1.66 -10.13 -4.14
CA GLY A 83 -1.16 -8.84 -4.66
C GLY A 83 -0.92 -7.77 -3.59
N THR A 84 -1.12 -8.09 -2.31
CA THR A 84 -0.75 -7.19 -1.20
C THR A 84 0.59 -7.58 -0.56
N HIS A 85 1.18 -6.64 0.17
CA HIS A 85 2.39 -6.86 0.96
C HIS A 85 2.18 -6.47 2.42
N ALA A 86 2.89 -7.16 3.31
CA ALA A 86 2.82 -6.92 4.74
C ALA A 86 3.61 -5.65 5.10
N VAL A 87 2.96 -4.75 5.82
CA VAL A 87 3.55 -3.51 6.33
C VAL A 87 3.24 -3.33 7.81
N VAL A 88 4.11 -2.63 8.51
CA VAL A 88 3.94 -2.22 9.90
C VAL A 88 3.68 -0.72 9.91
N LEU A 89 2.51 -0.29 10.40
CA LEU A 89 2.19 1.14 10.48
C LEU A 89 2.86 1.83 11.66
N ASN A 90 3.04 1.11 12.76
CA ASN A 90 3.68 1.62 13.97
C ASN A 90 4.44 0.48 14.67
N ALA A 91 5.78 0.52 14.61
CA ALA A 91 6.61 -0.51 15.21
C ALA A 91 6.41 -0.69 16.73
N ALA A 92 5.93 0.35 17.43
CA ALA A 92 5.65 0.30 18.87
C ALA A 92 4.25 -0.25 19.20
N ASP A 93 3.40 -0.52 18.20
CA ASP A 93 2.09 -1.13 18.38
C ASP A 93 2.08 -2.55 17.80
N PRO A 94 1.91 -3.60 18.63
CA PRO A 94 1.85 -4.97 18.15
C PRO A 94 0.73 -5.22 17.12
N TYR A 95 -0.35 -4.44 17.13
CA TYR A 95 -1.52 -4.64 16.29
C TYR A 95 -1.50 -3.81 14.99
N SER A 96 -0.35 -3.21 14.66
CA SER A 96 -0.20 -2.29 13.53
C SER A 96 0.14 -2.96 12.19
N TRP A 97 0.26 -4.29 12.15
CA TRP A 97 0.44 -5.02 10.91
C TRP A 97 -0.75 -4.90 9.99
N ARG A 98 -0.50 -4.60 8.72
CA ARG A 98 -1.51 -4.51 7.67
C ARG A 98 -1.04 -5.18 6.39
N CYS A 99 -1.99 -5.63 5.59
CA CYS A 99 -1.74 -5.97 4.20
C CYS A 99 -2.07 -4.73 3.34
N ARG A 100 -1.12 -4.29 2.51
CA ARG A 100 -1.22 -3.08 1.70
C ARG A 100 -1.06 -3.38 0.22
N THR A 101 -1.86 -2.73 -0.63
CA THR A 101 -1.74 -2.75 -2.11
C THR A 101 -0.70 -1.77 -2.60
#